data_AF-H0J092-F1
#
_entry.id   AF-H0J092-F1
#
_cell.length_a   1.000
_cell.length_b   1.000
_cell.length_c   1.000
_cell.angle_alpha   90.00
_cell.angle_beta   90.00
_cell.angle_gamma   90.00
#
_symmetry.space_group_name_H-M   'P 1'
#
loop_
_entity.id
_entity.type
_entity.pdbx_description
1 polymer ?
#
loop_
_entity_poly.entity_id
_entity_poly.type
_entity_poly.pdbx_seq_one_letter_code
_entity_poly.pdbx_strand_id
1 'polypeptide(L)'
;MPLNTRDLAAQTLLLMAAATLLVMGCAGLIGWMMFPGILVGPMLVPDASIVTVLIGSALLATLFHAAVVRLASATLLSILLIYTLLHNQVDNGVSASLITGEPRITSLSAVMLLLINLCCWLGIAPSRSRMVWRTVGLGLWLFGGVVIVLMWQASVAYRPPFSSSPLAALVFVFLTGTALLVASWRERSKRLSPGKHTVIVALGGVVISCLAWLFLSINQRNEIEQQAGYLLDSVQLNAEQVMTARLQLMQRMANRLDVVPAEQGLVLHESDAQRYFLDTPSL
;
A
#
# COMPACT_ATOMS: atom_id res chain seq x y z
N MET A 1 -12.76 42.57 -11.63
CA MET A 1 -13.05 41.32 -12.39
C MET A 1 -13.48 40.28 -11.38
N PRO A 2 -14.66 39.64 -11.49
CA PRO A 2 -15.08 38.65 -10.51
C PRO A 2 -14.10 37.48 -10.54
N LEU A 3 -13.45 37.23 -9.41
CA LEU A 3 -12.68 36.02 -9.18
C LEU A 3 -13.67 34.86 -9.21
N ASN A 4 -13.62 34.07 -10.29
CA ASN A 4 -14.44 32.89 -10.43
C ASN A 4 -13.97 31.88 -9.37
N THR A 5 -14.72 31.74 -8.28
CA THR A 5 -14.37 30.91 -7.11
C THR A 5 -14.05 29.47 -7.51
N ARG A 6 -14.71 28.96 -8.56
CA ARG A 6 -14.45 27.65 -9.16
C ARG A 6 -13.02 27.50 -9.69
N ASP A 7 -12.48 28.53 -10.35
CA ASP A 7 -11.13 28.48 -10.90
C ASP A 7 -10.07 28.54 -9.79
N LEU A 8 -10.35 29.29 -8.72
CA LEU A 8 -9.47 29.35 -7.55
C LEU A 8 -9.42 27.99 -6.84
N ALA A 9 -10.58 27.35 -6.62
CA ALA A 9 -10.67 26.02 -6.01
C ALA A 9 -9.96 24.94 -6.85
N ALA A 10 -10.10 24.99 -8.18
CA ALA A 10 -9.38 24.08 -9.07
C ALA A 10 -7.86 24.27 -9.00
N GLN A 11 -7.38 25.51 -8.88
CA GLN A 11 -5.95 25.82 -8.76
C GLN A 11 -5.38 25.33 -7.42
N THR A 12 -6.08 25.56 -6.31
CA THR A 12 -5.64 25.11 -4.99
C THR A 12 -5.63 23.59 -4.91
N LEU A 13 -6.64 22.91 -5.46
CA LEU A 13 -6.70 21.46 -5.52
C LEU A 13 -5.52 20.88 -6.31
N LEU A 14 -5.24 21.40 -7.51
CA LEU A 14 -4.13 20.92 -8.33
C LEU A 14 -2.77 21.14 -7.65
N LEU A 15 -2.62 22.28 -6.95
CA LEU A 15 -1.40 22.58 -6.20
C LEU A 15 -1.24 21.65 -4.98
N MET A 16 -2.31 21.42 -4.22
CA MET A 16 -2.32 20.48 -3.10
C MET A 16 -2.07 19.05 -3.58
N ALA A 17 -2.63 18.65 -4.72
CA ALA A 17 -2.40 17.35 -5.33
C ALA A 17 -0.94 17.16 -5.77
N ALA A 18 -0.34 18.15 -6.45
CA ALA A 18 1.08 18.08 -6.80
C ALA A 18 1.99 18.04 -5.56
N ALA A 19 1.68 18.86 -4.53
CA ALA A 19 2.44 18.91 -3.29
C ALA A 19 2.35 17.61 -2.49
N THR A 20 1.15 17.01 -2.39
CA THR A 20 0.96 15.70 -1.74
C THR A 20 1.75 14.61 -2.42
N LEU A 21 1.73 14.54 -3.76
CA LEU A 21 2.54 13.57 -4.51
C LEU A 21 4.04 13.74 -4.27
N LEU A 22 4.53 14.98 -4.24
CA LEU A 22 5.94 15.26 -3.94
C LEU A 22 6.31 14.88 -2.50
N VAL A 23 5.51 15.28 -1.51
CA VAL A 23 5.77 14.97 -0.10
C VAL A 23 5.70 13.47 0.15
N MET A 24 4.71 12.79 -0.43
CA MET A 24 4.55 11.34 -0.29
C MET A 24 5.74 10.58 -0.89
N GLY A 25 6.19 10.99 -2.08
CA GLY A 25 7.36 10.37 -2.73
C GLY A 25 8.68 10.69 -2.00
N CYS A 26 8.88 11.93 -1.55
CA CYS A 26 10.05 12.29 -0.75
C CYS A 26 10.09 11.56 0.60
N ALA A 27 8.96 11.43 1.28
CA ALA A 27 8.86 10.70 2.53
C ALA A 27 9.20 9.21 2.35
N GLY A 28 8.75 8.60 1.26
CA GLY A 28 9.10 7.22 0.92
C GLY A 28 10.60 7.03 0.65
N LEU A 29 11.24 7.99 -0.06
CA LEU A 29 12.70 7.96 -0.29
C LEU A 29 13.52 8.15 1.00
N ILE A 30 13.11 9.09 1.86
CA ILE A 30 13.77 9.32 3.15
C ILE A 30 13.62 8.10 4.05
N GLY A 31 12.42 7.49 4.08
CA GLY A 31 12.15 6.26 4.80
C GLY A 31 13.07 5.12 4.40
N TRP A 32 13.22 4.91 3.09
CA TRP A 32 14.16 3.92 2.54
C TRP A 32 15.61 4.19 2.96
N MET A 33 16.07 5.44 2.93
CA MET A 33 17.46 5.77 3.28
C MET A 33 17.75 5.69 4.78
N MET A 34 16.76 5.99 5.63
CA MET A 34 16.90 5.98 7.09
C MET A 34 16.72 4.60 7.72
N PHE A 35 15.89 3.73 7.13
CA PHE A 35 15.55 2.41 7.69
C PHE A 35 15.62 1.31 6.61
N PRO A 36 16.82 0.96 6.12
CA PRO A 36 16.98 -0.09 5.12
C PRO A 36 16.48 -1.44 5.65
N GLY A 37 15.54 -2.06 4.94
CA GLY A 37 15.03 -3.41 5.25
C GLY A 37 13.85 -3.48 6.22
N ILE A 38 13.41 -2.35 6.80
CA ILE A 38 12.15 -2.28 7.55
C ILE A 38 11.12 -1.66 6.62
N LEU A 39 10.24 -2.50 6.04
CA LEU A 39 8.99 -1.99 5.46
C LEU A 39 8.16 -1.41 6.61
N VAL A 40 8.38 -0.12 6.89
CA VAL A 40 7.51 0.68 7.74
C VAL A 40 6.17 0.71 7.02
N GLY A 41 5.19 -0.01 7.56
CA GLY A 41 4.00 -0.51 6.87
C GLY A 41 3.33 0.37 5.78
N PRO A 42 3.14 1.70 5.95
CA PRO A 42 2.48 2.52 4.94
C PRO A 42 3.43 3.10 3.88
N MET A 43 4.75 2.90 3.99
CA MET A 43 5.72 3.51 3.09
C MET A 43 5.65 2.88 1.70
N LEU A 44 5.70 3.75 0.68
CA LEU A 44 5.78 3.31 -0.70
C LEU A 44 7.10 2.59 -0.92
N VAL A 45 7.05 1.47 -1.65
CA VAL A 45 8.24 0.82 -2.21
C VAL A 45 9.12 1.89 -2.89
N PRO A 46 10.45 1.83 -2.78
CA PRO A 46 11.37 2.85 -3.30
C PRO A 46 11.10 3.21 -4.78
N ASP A 47 10.80 2.21 -5.61
CA ASP A 47 10.45 2.41 -7.03
C ASP A 47 9.16 3.24 -7.19
N ALA A 48 8.14 3.01 -6.36
CA ALA A 48 6.90 3.79 -6.37
C ALA A 48 7.13 5.21 -5.85
N SER A 49 8.04 5.39 -4.88
CA SER A 49 8.43 6.71 -4.37
C SER A 49 9.07 7.58 -5.46
N ILE A 50 9.98 7.03 -6.25
CA ILE A 50 10.58 7.75 -7.40
C ILE A 50 9.50 8.13 -8.43
N VAL A 51 8.62 7.19 -8.77
CA VAL A 51 7.52 7.42 -9.70
C VAL A 51 6.59 8.54 -9.22
N THR A 52 6.22 8.54 -7.94
CA THR A 52 5.32 9.58 -7.38
C THR A 52 5.96 10.97 -7.38
N VAL A 53 7.26 11.08 -7.07
CA VAL A 53 8.00 12.36 -7.21
C VAL A 53 8.02 12.84 -8.66
N LEU A 54 8.26 11.94 -9.61
CA LEU A 54 8.30 12.29 -11.03
C LEU A 54 6.93 12.72 -11.57
N ILE A 55 5.85 12.07 -11.14
CA ILE A 55 4.48 12.47 -11.52
C ILE A 55 4.10 13.80 -10.87
N GLY A 56 4.41 13.98 -9.58
CA GLY A 56 4.18 15.24 -8.87
C GLY A 56 4.92 16.42 -9.51
N SER A 57 6.19 16.22 -9.88
CA SER A 57 7.00 17.24 -10.57
C SER A 57 6.53 17.50 -12.01
N ALA A 58 6.14 16.46 -12.77
CA ALA A 58 5.56 16.63 -14.10
C ALA A 58 4.25 17.43 -14.02
N LEU A 59 3.39 17.14 -13.05
CA LEU A 59 2.12 17.83 -12.83
C LEU A 59 2.36 19.29 -12.41
N LEU A 60 3.31 19.55 -11.51
CA LEU A 60 3.72 20.90 -11.13
C LEU A 60 4.29 21.68 -12.33
N ALA A 61 5.12 21.04 -13.16
CA ALA A 61 5.68 21.64 -14.36
C ALA A 61 4.60 21.95 -15.41
N THR A 62 3.54 21.13 -15.52
CA THR A 62 2.37 21.44 -16.37
C THR A 62 1.62 22.68 -15.86
N LEU A 63 1.53 22.87 -14.55
CA LEU A 63 0.87 24.03 -13.93
C LEU A 63 1.66 25.33 -14.16
N PHE A 64 2.98 25.30 -13.98
CA PHE A 64 3.87 26.44 -14.19
C PHE A 64 4.28 26.69 -15.65
N HIS A 65 3.79 25.88 -16.59
CA HIS A 65 4.15 25.93 -18.02
C HIS A 65 5.67 25.72 -18.28
N ALA A 66 6.36 25.02 -17.39
CA ALA A 66 7.78 24.69 -17.52
C ALA A 66 7.94 23.44 -18.41
N ALA A 67 7.89 23.62 -19.73
CA ALA A 67 7.92 22.51 -20.70
C ALA A 67 9.15 21.61 -20.56
N VAL A 68 10.32 22.19 -20.25
CA VAL A 68 11.59 21.46 -20.08
C VAL A 68 11.53 20.49 -18.89
N VAL A 69 11.11 20.97 -17.71
CA VAL A 69 11.01 20.15 -16.50
C VAL A 69 9.97 19.04 -16.68
N ARG A 70 8.85 19.36 -17.36
CA ARG A 70 7.81 18.39 -17.70
C ARG A 70 8.33 17.29 -18.63
N LEU A 71 9.07 17.66 -19.67
CA LEU A 71 9.65 16.69 -20.61
C LEU A 71 10.73 15.85 -19.92
N ALA A 72 11.61 16.46 -19.12
CA ALA A 72 12.65 15.75 -18.39
C ALA A 72 12.10 14.74 -17.37
N SER A 73 11.04 15.11 -16.63
CA SER A 73 10.37 14.18 -15.70
C SER A 73 9.66 13.05 -16.45
N ALA A 74 8.98 13.35 -17.56
CA ALA A 74 8.32 12.34 -18.38
C ALA A 74 9.32 11.40 -19.09
N THR A 75 10.47 11.88 -19.56
CA THR A 75 11.51 11.03 -20.15
C THR A 75 12.11 10.10 -19.10
N LEU A 76 12.47 10.62 -17.92
CA LEU A 76 13.01 9.80 -16.84
C LEU A 76 12.01 8.72 -16.39
N LEU A 77 10.73 9.08 -16.29
CA LEU A 77 9.66 8.14 -15.94
C LEU A 77 9.44 7.09 -17.04
N SER A 78 9.61 7.47 -18.31
CA SER A 78 9.57 6.52 -19.44
C SER A 78 10.69 5.48 -19.33
N ILE A 79 11.92 5.92 -19.07
CA ILE A 79 13.09 5.05 -18.92
C ILE A 79 12.85 4.05 -17.77
N LEU A 80 12.37 4.55 -16.63
CA LEU A 80 12.09 3.71 -15.46
C LEU A 80 11.01 2.66 -15.76
N LEU A 81 9.89 3.05 -16.37
CA LEU A 81 8.80 2.11 -16.69
C LEU A 81 9.16 1.09 -17.75
N ILE A 82 9.89 1.47 -18.79
CA ILE A 82 10.37 0.54 -19.82
C ILE A 82 11.32 -0.48 -19.18
N TYR A 83 12.23 -0.02 -18.33
CA TYR A 83 13.11 -0.88 -17.56
C TYR A 83 12.35 -1.86 -16.66
N THR A 84 11.31 -1.39 -15.95
CA THR A 84 10.46 -2.26 -15.14
C THR A 84 9.73 -3.31 -15.98
N LEU A 85 9.17 -2.93 -17.14
CA LEU A 85 8.44 -3.85 -18.02
C LEU A 85 9.35 -4.90 -18.65
N LEU A 86 10.50 -4.51 -19.19
CA LEU A 86 11.45 -5.44 -19.81
C LEU A 86 11.93 -6.48 -18.80
N HIS A 87 12.22 -6.06 -17.58
CA HIS A 87 12.69 -6.97 -16.55
C HIS A 87 11.57 -7.88 -16.00
N ASN A 88 10.36 -7.35 -15.83
CA ASN A 88 9.22 -8.16 -15.40
C ASN A 88 8.87 -9.26 -16.42
N GLN A 89 9.15 -9.05 -17.70
CA GLN A 89 8.98 -10.07 -18.76
C GLN A 89 10.05 -11.17 -18.73
N VAL A 90 11.26 -10.84 -18.29
CA VAL A 90 12.36 -11.84 -18.19
C VAL A 90 12.14 -12.77 -16.99
N ASP A 91 11.55 -12.26 -15.91
CA ASP A 91 11.49 -12.95 -14.62
C ASP A 91 10.09 -13.45 -14.20
N ASN A 92 9.14 -13.60 -15.15
CA ASN A 92 7.77 -14.07 -14.87
C ASN A 92 7.05 -13.30 -13.73
N GLY A 93 7.29 -11.98 -13.62
CA GLY A 93 6.40 -11.04 -12.97
C GLY A 93 6.58 -10.75 -11.48
N VAL A 94 7.51 -11.39 -10.74
CA VAL A 94 7.72 -11.12 -9.30
C VAL A 94 9.20 -11.24 -8.88
N SER A 95 10.10 -10.51 -9.56
CA SER A 95 11.50 -10.45 -9.14
C SER A 95 11.88 -9.13 -8.47
N ALA A 96 12.88 -9.21 -7.60
CA ALA A 96 13.46 -8.08 -6.90
C ALA A 96 14.09 -7.08 -7.87
N SER A 97 13.94 -5.79 -7.57
CA SER A 97 14.51 -4.75 -8.41
C SER A 97 16.04 -4.72 -8.34
N LEU A 98 16.72 -4.73 -9.48
CA LEU A 98 18.18 -4.59 -9.53
C LEU A 98 18.69 -3.25 -8.94
N ILE A 99 17.83 -2.23 -8.86
CA ILE A 99 18.16 -0.87 -8.37
C ILE A 99 17.90 -0.74 -6.86
N THR A 100 16.83 -1.37 -6.35
CA THR A 100 16.33 -1.13 -4.98
C THR A 100 16.26 -2.38 -4.11
N GLY A 101 16.46 -3.57 -4.68
CA GLY A 101 16.49 -4.86 -3.95
C GLY A 101 15.13 -5.35 -3.47
N GLU A 102 14.05 -4.59 -3.68
CA GLU A 102 12.71 -4.84 -3.14
C GLU A 102 11.70 -5.33 -4.20
N PRO A 103 10.56 -5.93 -3.78
CA PRO A 103 9.55 -6.43 -4.69
C PRO A 103 8.98 -5.32 -5.59
N ARG A 104 9.03 -5.53 -6.91
CA ARG A 104 8.73 -4.51 -7.92
C ARG A 104 7.25 -4.17 -8.08
N ILE A 105 7.00 -3.02 -8.69
CA ILE A 105 5.70 -2.62 -9.23
C ILE A 105 5.22 -3.68 -10.22
N THR A 106 3.97 -4.13 -10.06
CA THR A 106 3.35 -5.14 -10.93
C THR A 106 3.22 -4.64 -12.38
N SER A 107 3.20 -5.55 -13.35
CA SER A 107 3.04 -5.24 -14.78
C SER A 107 1.77 -4.41 -15.05
N LEU A 108 0.66 -4.70 -14.36
CA LEU A 108 -0.58 -3.95 -14.45
C LEU A 108 -0.41 -2.49 -14.02
N SER A 109 0.30 -2.27 -12.91
CA SER A 109 0.60 -0.93 -12.40
C SER A 109 1.53 -0.16 -13.34
N ALA A 110 2.52 -0.83 -13.94
CA ALA A 110 3.41 -0.22 -14.92
C ALA A 110 2.67 0.26 -16.18
N VAL A 111 1.68 -0.48 -16.66
CA VAL A 111 0.83 -0.07 -17.79
C VAL A 111 0.00 1.17 -17.43
N MET A 112 -0.58 1.23 -16.22
CA MET A 112 -1.34 2.40 -15.77
C MET A 112 -0.44 3.63 -15.63
N LEU A 113 0.77 3.45 -15.11
CA LEU A 113 1.77 4.52 -15.02
C LEU A 113 2.25 4.99 -16.40
N LEU A 114 2.33 4.12 -17.40
CA LEU A 114 2.60 4.50 -18.78
C LEU A 114 1.50 5.40 -19.36
N LEU A 115 0.23 5.10 -19.07
CA LEU A 115 -0.89 5.96 -19.48
C LEU A 115 -0.80 7.36 -18.84
N ILE A 116 -0.45 7.43 -17.55
CA ILE A 116 -0.20 8.70 -16.87
C ILE A 116 1.00 9.43 -17.48
N ASN A 117 2.08 8.72 -17.78
CA ASN A 117 3.27 9.27 -18.42
C ASN A 117 2.97 9.87 -19.80
N LEU A 118 2.13 9.19 -20.59
CA LEU A 118 1.70 9.64 -21.90
C LEU A 118 0.89 10.95 -21.79
N CYS A 119 0.06 11.09 -20.74
CA CYS A 119 -0.58 12.38 -20.41
C CYS A 119 0.45 13.48 -20.12
N CYS A 120 1.51 13.18 -19.36
CA CYS A 120 2.59 14.12 -19.05
C CYS A 120 3.33 14.59 -20.31
N TRP A 121 3.61 13.68 -21.25
CA TRP A 121 4.21 13.97 -22.56
C TRP A 121 3.33 14.91 -23.41
N LEU A 122 2.05 14.57 -23.57
CA LEU A 122 1.10 15.32 -24.40
C LEU A 122 0.84 16.75 -23.86
N GLY A 123 0.79 16.90 -22.53
CA GLY A 123 0.50 18.19 -21.88
C GLY A 123 -0.92 18.71 -22.18
N ILE A 124 -1.30 19.86 -21.63
CA ILE A 124 -2.72 20.31 -21.64
C ILE A 124 -3.10 21.06 -22.96
N ALA A 125 -2.24 21.07 -23.97
CA ALA A 125 -2.32 22.02 -25.09
C ALA A 125 -3.50 21.77 -26.08
N PRO A 126 -3.62 20.64 -26.80
CA PRO A 126 -4.72 20.43 -27.74
C PRO A 126 -5.97 19.81 -27.07
N SER A 127 -7.15 20.03 -27.69
CA SER A 127 -8.44 19.45 -27.25
C SER A 127 -8.39 17.92 -27.12
N ARG A 128 -7.69 17.24 -28.05
CA ARG A 128 -7.44 15.80 -28.01
C ARG A 128 -6.68 15.35 -26.75
N SER A 129 -5.69 16.12 -26.30
CA SER A 129 -4.97 15.79 -25.08
C SER A 129 -5.86 15.88 -23.85
N ARG A 130 -6.77 16.87 -23.79
CA ARG A 130 -7.74 16.94 -22.69
C ARG A 130 -8.67 15.74 -22.63
N MET A 131 -9.03 15.18 -23.79
CA MET A 131 -9.80 13.94 -23.85
C MET A 131 -9.01 12.77 -23.26
N VAL A 132 -7.73 12.63 -23.63
CA VAL A 132 -6.83 11.61 -23.06
C VAL A 132 -6.68 11.77 -21.54
N TRP A 133 -6.50 12.99 -21.04
CA TRP A 133 -6.43 13.25 -19.59
C TRP A 133 -7.72 12.87 -18.86
N ARG A 134 -8.90 13.09 -19.47
CA ARG A 134 -10.19 12.66 -18.92
C ARG A 134 -10.34 11.15 -18.90
N THR A 135 -10.04 10.48 -20.01
CA THR A 135 -10.19 9.03 -20.11
C THR A 135 -9.25 8.32 -19.14
N VAL A 136 -8.00 8.80 -19.01
CA VAL A 136 -7.04 8.26 -18.03
C VAL A 136 -7.48 8.57 -16.60
N GLY A 137 -7.95 9.78 -16.30
CA GLY A 137 -8.46 10.14 -14.97
C GLY A 137 -9.67 9.31 -14.53
N LEU A 138 -10.64 9.10 -15.43
CA LEU A 138 -11.78 8.21 -15.19
C LEU A 138 -11.35 6.75 -15.05
N GLY A 139 -10.43 6.29 -15.90
CA GLY A 139 -9.86 4.95 -15.82
C GLY A 139 -9.20 4.68 -14.46
N LEU A 140 -8.46 5.66 -13.92
CA LEU A 140 -7.87 5.57 -12.58
C LEU A 140 -8.92 5.48 -11.48
N TRP A 141 -10.00 6.27 -11.56
CA TRP A 141 -11.11 6.19 -10.62
C TRP A 141 -11.81 4.82 -10.64
N LEU A 142 -12.12 4.31 -11.83
CA LEU A 142 -12.72 2.99 -12.00
C LEU A 142 -11.79 1.90 -11.46
N PHE A 143 -10.50 1.98 -11.78
CA PHE A 143 -9.50 1.04 -11.28
C PHE A 143 -9.40 1.08 -9.76
N GLY A 144 -9.31 2.27 -9.15
CA GLY A 144 -9.33 2.43 -7.70
C GLY A 144 -10.59 1.87 -7.05
N GLY A 145 -11.76 2.08 -7.67
CA GLY A 145 -13.02 1.50 -7.23
C GLY A 145 -13.03 -0.03 -7.28
N VAL A 146 -12.52 -0.63 -8.36
CA VAL A 146 -12.37 -2.08 -8.48
C VAL A 146 -11.45 -2.63 -7.39
N VAL A 147 -10.32 -1.96 -7.12
CA VAL A 147 -9.41 -2.38 -6.04
C VAL A 147 -10.11 -2.34 -4.67
N ILE A 148 -10.92 -1.32 -4.38
CA ILE A 148 -11.70 -1.25 -3.14
C ILE A 148 -12.67 -2.44 -3.03
N VAL A 149 -13.41 -2.74 -4.10
CA VAL A 149 -14.36 -3.87 -4.13
C VAL A 149 -13.63 -5.20 -3.93
N LEU A 150 -12.48 -5.38 -4.59
CA LEU A 150 -11.67 -6.58 -4.43
C LEU A 150 -11.09 -6.72 -3.02
N MET A 151 -10.66 -5.61 -2.39
CA MET A 151 -10.23 -5.61 -1.00
C MET A 151 -11.36 -5.97 -0.03
N TRP A 152 -12.58 -5.55 -0.32
CA TRP A 152 -13.76 -5.90 0.48
C TRP A 152 -14.11 -7.40 0.39
N GLN A 153 -13.87 -8.02 -0.77
CA GLN A 153 -14.16 -9.43 -1.03
C GLN A 153 -13.01 -10.38 -0.69
N ALA A 154 -11.84 -9.85 -0.31
CA ALA A 154 -10.63 -10.64 -0.14
C ALA A 154 -10.72 -11.61 1.07
N SER A 155 -11.12 -12.85 0.78
CA SER A 155 -10.70 -14.03 1.54
C SER A 155 -9.19 -14.26 1.40
N VAL A 156 -8.59 -15.00 2.35
CA VAL A 156 -7.17 -15.28 2.66
C VAL A 156 -6.18 -15.47 1.46
N ALA A 157 -6.64 -15.61 0.22
CA ALA A 157 -5.83 -15.83 -0.98
C ALA A 157 -5.60 -14.59 -1.89
N TYR A 158 -5.97 -13.38 -1.47
CA TYR A 158 -5.77 -12.17 -2.30
C TYR A 158 -4.31 -11.69 -2.27
N ARG A 159 -3.58 -11.89 -3.37
CA ARG A 159 -2.29 -11.23 -3.59
C ARG A 159 -2.55 -9.78 -4.02
N PRO A 160 -2.12 -8.77 -3.24
CA PRO A 160 -2.38 -7.39 -3.61
C PRO A 160 -1.71 -7.07 -4.96
N PRO A 161 -2.39 -6.33 -5.85
CA PRO A 161 -1.84 -5.92 -7.15
C PRO A 161 -0.71 -4.89 -7.00
N PHE A 162 -0.38 -4.47 -5.78
CA PHE A 162 0.69 -3.55 -5.46
C PHE A 162 1.63 -4.20 -4.46
N SER A 163 2.92 -4.01 -4.68
CA SER A 163 3.97 -4.37 -3.74
C SER A 163 3.97 -3.46 -2.50
N SER A 164 3.44 -2.24 -2.63
CA SER A 164 3.22 -1.27 -1.54
C SER A 164 1.89 -1.50 -0.81
N SER A 165 1.73 -0.85 0.35
CA SER A 165 0.45 -0.78 1.07
C SER A 165 -0.72 -0.40 0.13
N PRO A 166 -1.77 -1.24 0.01
CA PRO A 166 -2.90 -1.01 -0.89
C PRO A 166 -3.60 0.34 -0.67
N LEU A 167 -3.64 0.82 0.57
CA LEU A 167 -4.21 2.12 0.92
C LEU A 167 -3.41 3.29 0.32
N ALA A 168 -2.09 3.24 0.38
CA ALA A 168 -1.24 4.28 -0.19
C ALA A 168 -1.37 4.33 -1.73
N ALA A 169 -1.48 3.16 -2.37
CA ALA A 169 -1.73 3.05 -3.80
C ALA A 169 -3.10 3.61 -4.19
N LEU A 170 -4.15 3.35 -3.40
CA LEU A 170 -5.49 3.92 -3.62
C LEU A 170 -5.48 5.44 -3.51
N VAL A 171 -4.88 6.00 -2.46
CA VAL A 171 -4.75 7.46 -2.28
C VAL A 171 -4.04 8.07 -3.49
N PHE A 172 -2.93 7.47 -3.92
CA PHE A 172 -2.20 7.91 -5.10
C PHE A 172 -3.07 7.91 -6.37
N VAL A 173 -3.80 6.80 -6.62
CA VAL A 173 -4.66 6.62 -7.80
C VAL A 173 -5.80 7.64 -7.82
N PHE A 174 -6.52 7.81 -6.70
CA PHE A 174 -7.63 8.76 -6.61
C PHE A 174 -7.15 10.20 -6.71
N LEU A 175 -6.05 10.55 -6.06
CA LEU A 175 -5.51 11.90 -6.06
C LEU A 175 -4.95 12.28 -7.43
N THR A 176 -4.26 11.36 -8.10
CA THR A 176 -3.77 11.57 -9.48
C THR A 176 -4.94 11.62 -10.47
N GLY A 177 -5.94 10.75 -10.31
CA GLY A 177 -7.14 10.74 -11.15
C GLY A 177 -7.96 12.02 -11.04
N THR A 178 -8.18 12.52 -9.81
CA THR A 178 -8.86 13.81 -9.59
C THR A 178 -8.06 14.98 -10.17
N ALA A 179 -6.73 14.98 -10.01
CA ALA A 179 -5.87 16.02 -10.59
C ALA A 179 -5.94 16.04 -12.13
N LEU A 180 -5.93 14.88 -12.79
CA LEU A 180 -6.07 14.79 -14.25
C LEU A 180 -7.44 15.28 -14.73
N LEU A 181 -8.53 14.92 -14.03
CA LEU A 181 -9.88 15.36 -14.35
C LEU A 181 -10.03 16.88 -14.21
N VAL A 182 -9.60 17.43 -13.07
CA VAL A 182 -9.66 18.89 -12.80
C VAL A 182 -8.78 19.66 -13.79
N ALA A 183 -7.58 19.18 -14.10
CA ALA A 183 -6.70 19.79 -15.10
C ALA A 183 -7.32 19.78 -16.51
N SER A 184 -8.09 18.75 -16.86
CA SER A 184 -8.76 18.63 -18.16
C SER A 184 -10.00 19.54 -18.33
N TRP A 185 -10.65 19.90 -17.22
CA TRP A 185 -11.82 20.80 -17.21
C TRP A 185 -11.43 22.27 -17.21
N ARG A 186 -10.22 22.61 -16.75
CA ARG A 186 -9.77 23.99 -16.70
C ARG A 186 -9.50 24.54 -18.11
N GLU A 187 -10.05 25.72 -18.39
CA GLU A 187 -9.69 26.47 -19.59
C GLU A 187 -8.33 27.17 -19.40
N ARG A 188 -7.53 27.17 -20.48
CA ARG A 188 -6.11 27.54 -20.53
C ARG A 188 -5.81 28.99 -20.14
N SER A 189 -6.82 29.81 -19.86
CA SER A 189 -6.71 31.28 -19.91
C SER A 189 -5.87 31.89 -18.79
N LYS A 190 -5.66 31.22 -17.64
CA LYS A 190 -4.89 31.82 -16.55
C LYS A 190 -3.77 30.89 -16.07
N ARG A 191 -2.52 31.35 -16.23
CA ARG A 191 -1.36 30.81 -15.52
C ARG A 191 -1.71 30.75 -14.04
N LEU A 192 -1.27 29.71 -13.34
CA LEU A 192 -1.25 29.74 -11.90
C LEU A 192 -0.27 30.87 -11.53
N SER A 193 -0.81 31.98 -11.03
CA SER A 193 -0.04 32.94 -10.23
C SER A 193 -0.50 32.86 -8.76
N PRO A 194 -0.48 31.66 -8.12
CA PRO A 194 -0.67 31.61 -6.69
C PRO A 194 0.46 32.45 -6.09
N GLY A 195 0.10 33.37 -5.20
CA GLY A 195 1.11 34.10 -4.44
C GLY A 195 2.03 33.08 -3.75
N LYS A 196 3.32 33.42 -3.60
CA LYS A 196 4.32 32.55 -2.95
C LYS A 196 3.80 32.01 -1.60
N HIS A 197 3.02 32.81 -0.88
CA HIS A 197 2.37 32.43 0.37
C HIS A 197 1.33 31.31 0.23
N THR A 198 0.51 31.30 -0.82
CA THR A 198 -0.47 30.22 -1.06
C THR A 198 0.23 28.89 -1.30
N VAL A 199 1.37 28.91 -2.00
CA VAL A 199 2.20 27.73 -2.21
C VAL A 199 2.80 27.24 -0.90
N ILE A 200 3.37 28.13 -0.09
CA ILE A 200 3.96 27.77 1.21
C ILE A 200 2.89 27.22 2.16
N VAL A 201 1.72 27.85 2.25
CA VAL A 201 0.63 27.39 3.12
C VAL A 201 0.08 26.03 2.66
N ALA A 202 -0.11 25.83 1.35
CA ALA A 202 -0.55 24.54 0.82
C ALA A 202 0.48 23.44 1.09
N LEU A 203 1.77 23.73 0.86
CA LEU A 203 2.84 22.77 1.09
C LEU A 203 3.01 22.46 2.58
N GLY A 204 2.94 23.47 3.45
CA GLY A 204 2.97 23.30 4.90
C GLY A 204 1.79 22.47 5.42
N GLY A 205 0.57 22.75 4.97
CA GLY A 205 -0.62 21.97 5.35
C GLY A 205 -0.52 20.50 4.93
N VAL A 206 -0.02 20.25 3.71
CA VAL A 206 0.23 18.88 3.22
C VAL A 206 1.29 18.16 4.06
N VAL A 207 2.39 18.83 4.40
CA VAL A 207 3.44 18.23 5.25
C VAL A 207 2.90 17.88 6.62
N ILE A 208 2.17 18.79 7.27
CA ILE A 208 1.57 18.55 8.59
C ILE A 208 0.57 17.39 8.54
N SER A 209 -0.30 17.37 7.53
CA SER A 209 -1.28 16.29 7.35
C SER A 209 -0.60 14.94 7.10
N CYS A 210 0.49 14.92 6.30
CA CYS A 210 1.27 13.72 6.06
C CYS A 210 1.99 13.23 7.33
N LEU A 211 2.53 14.15 8.13
CA LEU A 211 3.14 13.80 9.43
C LEU A 211 2.10 13.24 10.39
N ALA A 212 0.92 13.86 10.50
CA ALA A 212 -0.16 13.36 11.33
C ALA A 212 -0.60 11.94 10.92
N TRP A 213 -0.72 11.69 9.61
CA TRP A 213 -1.02 10.36 9.08
C TRP A 213 0.07 9.33 9.41
N LEU A 214 1.34 9.72 9.28
CA LEU A 214 2.48 8.86 9.57
C LEU A 214 2.50 8.49 11.07
N PHE A 215 2.33 9.48 11.95
CA PHE A 215 2.21 9.25 13.40
C PHE A 215 1.06 8.31 13.74
N LEU A 216 -0.12 8.52 13.15
CA LEU A 216 -1.28 7.66 13.37
C LEU A 216 -1.00 6.22 12.92
N SER A 217 -0.37 6.05 11.76
CA SER A 217 -0.05 4.73 11.22
C SER A 217 1.00 3.98 12.05
N ILE A 218 1.98 4.68 12.63
CA ILE A 218 2.95 4.06 13.55
C ILE A 218 2.24 3.59 14.82
N ASN A 219 1.38 4.44 15.41
CA ASN A 219 0.65 4.10 16.63
C ASN A 219 -0.25 2.87 16.44
N GLN A 220 -1.02 2.83 15.33
CA GLN A 220 -1.87 1.67 15.03
C GLN A 220 -1.06 0.36 14.89
N ARG A 221 0.16 0.44 14.35
CA ARG A 221 0.98 -0.76 14.17
C ARG A 221 1.49 -1.30 15.51
N ASN A 222 1.92 -0.40 16.40
CA ASN A 222 2.38 -0.78 17.74
C ASN A 222 1.26 -1.46 18.54
N GLU A 223 0.02 -0.98 18.41
CA GLU A 223 -1.14 -1.61 19.04
C GLU A 223 -1.40 -3.03 18.50
N ILE A 224 -1.32 -3.21 17.18
CA ILE A 224 -1.52 -4.54 16.55
C ILE A 224 -0.40 -5.50 16.93
N GLU A 225 0.86 -5.06 16.96
CA GLU A 225 2.00 -5.89 17.38
C GLU A 225 1.88 -6.31 18.84
N GLN A 226 1.45 -5.41 19.73
CA GLN A 226 1.17 -5.75 21.12
C GLN A 226 0.04 -6.77 21.24
N GLN A 227 -1.06 -6.59 20.52
CA GLN A 227 -2.19 -7.53 20.51
C GLN A 227 -1.79 -8.91 19.97
N ALA A 228 -0.95 -8.97 18.93
CA ALA A 228 -0.42 -10.22 18.41
C ALA A 228 0.48 -10.93 19.43
N GLY A 229 1.33 -10.18 20.16
CA GLY A 229 2.12 -10.71 21.26
C GLY A 229 1.25 -11.32 22.36
N TYR A 230 0.22 -10.60 22.82
CA TYR A 230 -0.71 -11.12 23.83
C TYR A 230 -1.46 -12.38 23.37
N LEU A 231 -1.84 -12.46 22.09
CA LEU A 231 -2.50 -13.64 21.54
C LEU A 231 -1.55 -14.85 21.44
N LEU A 232 -0.30 -14.64 21.03
CA LEU A 232 0.71 -15.70 20.97
C LEU A 232 1.05 -16.22 22.36
N ASP A 233 1.23 -15.33 23.34
CA ASP A 233 1.47 -15.71 24.73
C ASP A 233 0.28 -16.49 25.30
N SER A 234 -0.96 -16.07 25.01
CA SER A 234 -2.16 -16.79 25.44
C SER A 234 -2.28 -18.16 24.80
N VAL A 235 -1.91 -18.32 23.53
CA VAL A 235 -1.94 -19.63 22.84
C VAL A 235 -0.86 -20.54 23.39
N GLN A 236 0.35 -20.01 23.66
CA GLN A 236 1.43 -20.77 24.27
C GLN A 236 1.05 -21.25 25.67
N LEU A 237 0.53 -20.36 26.52
CA LEU A 237 0.09 -20.71 27.88
C LEU A 237 -1.03 -21.76 27.87
N ASN A 238 -1.97 -21.65 26.93
CA ASN A 238 -3.05 -22.63 26.80
C ASN A 238 -2.52 -23.99 26.32
N ALA A 239 -1.60 -24.00 25.36
CA ALA A 239 -0.94 -25.23 24.90
C ALA A 239 -0.13 -25.91 26.01
N GLU A 240 0.62 -25.14 26.81
CA GLU A 240 1.36 -25.64 27.97
C GLU A 240 0.41 -26.24 29.01
N GLN A 241 -0.69 -25.55 29.35
CA GLN A 241 -1.69 -26.05 30.29
C GLN A 241 -2.34 -27.36 29.83
N VAL A 242 -2.73 -27.43 28.54
CA VAL A 242 -3.32 -28.65 27.95
C VAL A 242 -2.29 -29.80 27.98
N MET A 243 -1.04 -29.57 27.60
CA MET A 243 -0.01 -30.62 27.65
C MET A 243 0.27 -31.08 29.08
N THR A 244 0.31 -30.16 30.04
CA THR A 244 0.55 -30.49 31.45
C THR A 244 -0.61 -31.31 32.02
N ALA A 245 -1.85 -30.95 31.71
CA ALA A 245 -3.04 -31.72 32.08
C ALA A 245 -3.02 -33.13 31.46
N ARG A 246 -2.58 -33.27 30.21
CA ARG A 246 -2.42 -34.56 29.52
C ARG A 246 -1.34 -35.42 30.19
N LEU A 247 -0.19 -34.83 30.53
CA LEU A 247 0.88 -35.53 31.26
C LEU A 247 0.43 -36.03 32.63
N GLN A 248 -0.30 -35.21 33.38
CA GLN A 248 -0.85 -35.61 34.67
C GLN A 248 -1.87 -36.74 34.56
N LEU A 249 -2.73 -36.74 33.53
CA LEU A 249 -3.66 -37.83 33.27
C LEU A 249 -2.92 -39.13 32.91
N MET A 250 -1.91 -39.07 32.04
CA MET A 250 -1.09 -40.24 31.69
C MET A 250 -0.32 -40.79 32.90
N GLN A 251 0.25 -39.91 33.75
CA GLN A 251 0.91 -40.34 34.99
C GLN A 251 -0.06 -40.98 35.98
N ARG A 252 -1.28 -40.45 36.12
CA ARG A 252 -2.31 -41.05 36.98
C ARG A 252 -2.77 -42.41 36.44
N MET A 253 -2.86 -42.58 35.11
CA MET A 253 -3.12 -43.89 34.51
C MET A 253 -1.97 -44.86 34.77
N ALA A 254 -0.72 -44.44 34.53
CA ALA A 254 0.47 -45.26 34.79
C ALA A 254 0.54 -45.71 36.26
N ASN A 255 0.30 -44.81 37.20
CA ASN A 255 0.27 -45.13 38.63
C ASN A 255 -0.88 -46.07 39.02
N ARG A 256 -2.03 -46.01 38.32
CA ARG A 256 -3.13 -46.97 38.53
C ARG A 256 -2.80 -48.35 37.98
N LEU A 257 -2.10 -48.39 36.85
CA LEU A 257 -1.68 -49.63 36.18
C LEU A 257 -0.62 -50.39 36.97
N ASP A 258 0.30 -49.68 37.63
CA ASP A 258 1.39 -50.26 38.44
C ASP A 258 0.91 -50.98 39.72
N VAL A 259 -0.31 -50.66 40.19
CA VAL A 259 -0.88 -51.18 41.44
C VAL A 259 -1.74 -52.44 41.22
N VAL A 260 -2.05 -52.81 39.98
CA VAL A 260 -2.98 -53.92 39.67
C VAL A 260 -2.23 -55.26 39.45
N PRO A 261 -2.56 -56.34 40.18
CA PRO A 261 -1.96 -57.67 39.97
C PRO A 261 -2.30 -58.25 38.59
N ALA A 262 -1.32 -58.94 37.98
CA ALA A 262 -1.33 -59.37 36.57
C ALA A 262 -2.53 -60.23 36.12
N GLU A 263 -3.26 -60.85 37.05
CA GLU A 263 -4.37 -61.78 36.73
C GLU A 263 -5.73 -61.09 36.47
N GLN A 264 -5.89 -59.82 36.83
CA GLN A 264 -7.13 -59.03 36.59
C GLN A 264 -6.93 -57.85 35.62
N GLY A 265 -5.70 -57.62 35.16
CA GLY A 265 -5.31 -56.43 34.38
C GLY A 265 -6.01 -56.32 33.03
N LEU A 266 -6.11 -57.41 32.25
CA LEU A 266 -6.54 -57.35 30.84
C LEU A 266 -7.94 -56.75 30.61
N VAL A 267 -8.91 -57.08 31.46
CA VAL A 267 -10.30 -56.56 31.33
C VAL A 267 -10.41 -55.12 31.84
N LEU A 268 -9.62 -54.75 32.84
CA LEU A 268 -9.57 -53.37 33.35
C LEU A 268 -8.89 -52.43 32.34
N HIS A 269 -7.82 -52.90 31.66
CA HIS A 269 -7.05 -52.16 30.67
C HIS A 269 -7.89 -51.70 29.47
N GLU A 270 -8.73 -52.56 28.91
CA GLU A 270 -9.60 -52.18 27.78
C GLU A 270 -10.68 -51.17 28.19
N SER A 271 -11.26 -51.34 29.39
CA SER A 271 -12.31 -50.46 29.89
C SER A 271 -11.81 -49.04 30.22
N ASP A 272 -10.59 -48.93 30.77
CA ASP A 272 -9.98 -47.64 31.09
C ASP A 272 -9.44 -46.94 29.83
N ALA A 273 -8.92 -47.69 28.85
CA ALA A 273 -8.53 -47.12 27.56
C ALA A 273 -9.73 -46.55 26.81
N GLN A 274 -10.87 -47.24 26.77
CA GLN A 274 -12.08 -46.73 26.15
C GLN A 274 -12.63 -45.47 26.84
N ARG A 275 -12.61 -45.42 28.17
CA ARG A 275 -13.01 -44.22 28.93
C ARG A 275 -12.06 -43.04 28.67
N TYR A 276 -10.77 -43.30 28.52
CA TYR A 276 -9.78 -42.28 28.17
C TYR A 276 -10.03 -41.63 26.80
N PHE A 277 -10.41 -42.41 25.78
CA PHE A 277 -10.76 -41.88 24.45
C PHE A 277 -12.08 -41.10 24.45
N LEU A 278 -13.02 -41.45 25.33
CA LEU A 278 -14.28 -40.71 25.48
C LEU A 278 -14.08 -39.35 26.17
N ASP A 279 -13.21 -39.27 27.18
CA ASP A 279 -12.88 -38.01 27.87
C ASP A 279 -11.92 -37.11 27.06
N THR A 280 -11.40 -37.62 25.94
CA THR A 280 -10.40 -36.96 25.08
C THR A 280 -10.84 -36.94 23.61
N PRO A 281 -11.88 -36.17 23.24
CA PRO A 281 -12.44 -36.21 21.88
C PRO A 281 -11.55 -35.54 20.80
N SER A 282 -10.36 -35.05 21.17
CA SER A 282 -9.45 -34.30 20.29
C SER A 282 -8.29 -35.14 19.72
N LEU A 283 -8.38 -36.46 19.82
CA LEU A 283 -7.47 -37.43 19.18
C LEU A 283 -8.14 -38.07 17.97
#